data_AF-A0A5J6LEB5-F1
#
_entry.id   AF-A0A5J6LEB5-F1
#
_cell.length_a   1.000
_cell.length_b   1.000
_cell.length_c   1.000
_cell.angle_alpha   90.00
_cell.angle_beta   90.00
_cell.angle_gamma   90.00
#
_symmetry.space_group_name_H-M   'P 1'
#
loop_
_entity.id
_entity.type
_entity.pdbx_description
1 polymer ?
#
loop_
_entity_poly.entity_id
_entity_poly.type
_entity_poly.pdbx_seq_one_letter_code
_entity_poly.pdbx_strand_id
1 'polypeptide(L)' 'MHKKPYLPEKICATCQRPFSWRKKWQANWEEVKYCSHACRSKNNRKRL' A
#
# COMPACT_ATOMS: atom_id res chain seq x y z
N MET A 1 -19.88 -11.13 18.57
CA MET A 1 -18.67 -11.38 17.74
C MET A 1 -18.42 -10.17 16.85
N HIS A 2 -17.34 -9.41 17.09
CA HIS A 2 -17.01 -8.26 16.25
C HIS A 2 -16.35 -8.75 14.95
N LYS A 3 -17.12 -8.78 13.85
CA LYS A 3 -16.59 -9.06 12.51
C LYS A 3 -15.77 -7.84 12.08
N LYS A 4 -14.46 -7.99 11.94
CA LYS A 4 -13.63 -6.95 11.30
C LYS A 4 -14.10 -6.80 9.86
N PRO A 5 -14.39 -5.58 9.38
CA PRO A 5 -14.72 -5.37 7.98
C PRO A 5 -13.53 -5.82 7.12
N TYR A 6 -13.82 -6.58 6.06
CA TYR A 6 -12.82 -6.90 5.04
C TYR A 6 -12.46 -5.60 4.31
N LEU A 7 -11.28 -5.08 4.60
CA LEU A 7 -10.74 -3.92 3.90
C LEU A 7 -10.14 -4.38 2.56
N PRO A 8 -10.24 -3.58 1.50
CA PRO A 8 -9.59 -3.92 0.24
C PRO A 8 -8.08 -3.99 0.45
N GLU A 9 -7.45 -4.98 -0.16
CA GLU A 9 -6.01 -5.23 -0.09
C GLU A 9 -5.36 -5.06 -1.45
N LYS A 10 -4.11 -4.60 -1.46
CA LYS A 10 -3.27 -4.45 -2.66
C LYS A 10 -1.89 -5.03 -2.40
N ILE A 11 -1.18 -5.38 -3.47
CA ILE A 11 0.21 -5.83 -3.39
C ILE A 11 1.15 -4.64 -3.57
N CYS A 12 2.14 -4.51 -2.68
CA CYS A 12 3.15 -3.46 -2.79
C CYS A 12 4.11 -3.74 -3.94
N ALA A 13 4.21 -2.85 -4.92
CA ALA A 13 5.10 -3.01 -6.07
C ALA A 13 6.60 -3.12 -5.71
N THR A 14 7.01 -2.67 -4.52
CA THR A 14 8.42 -2.71 -4.07
C THR A 14 8.75 -3.95 -3.25
N CYS A 15 7.96 -4.27 -2.22
CA CYS A 15 8.26 -5.37 -1.31
C CYS A 15 7.43 -6.63 -1.56
N GLN A 16 6.49 -6.59 -2.52
CA GLN A 16 5.60 -7.69 -2.89
C GLN A 16 4.76 -8.25 -1.73
N ARG A 17 4.58 -7.45 -0.67
CA ARG A 17 3.75 -7.81 0.48
C ARG A 17 2.33 -7.26 0.30
N PRO A 18 1.29 -8.02 0.69
CA PRO A 18 -0.07 -7.51 0.75
C PRO A 18 -0.17 -6.42 1.81
N PHE A 19 -1.00 -5.42 1.53
CA PHE A 19 -1.33 -4.37 2.48
C PHE A 19 -2.78 -3.93 2.32
N SER A 20 -3.46 -3.77 3.44
CA SER A 20 -4.87 -3.40 3.47
C SER A 20 -5.05 -1.88 3.46
N TRP A 21 -6.22 -1.42 3.01
CA TRP A 21 -6.61 -0.02 2.97
C TRP A 21 -6.39 0.70 4.30
N ARG A 22 -6.05 1.99 4.23
CA ARG A 22 -5.84 2.87 5.38
C ARG A 22 -6.57 4.18 5.15
N LYS A 23 -7.08 4.80 6.23
CA LYS A 23 -7.81 6.07 6.18
C LYS A 23 -7.08 7.19 5.41
N LYS A 24 -5.75 7.25 5.50
CA LYS A 24 -4.93 8.23 4.77
C LYS A 24 -4.97 8.10 3.25
N TRP A 25 -5.49 6.99 2.72
CA TRP A 25 -5.60 6.71 1.29
C TRP A 25 -7.02 6.90 0.76
N GLN A 26 -7.93 7.43 1.56
CA GLN A 26 -9.33 7.59 1.17
C GLN A 26 -9.50 8.35 -0.17
N ALA A 27 -8.68 9.36 -0.42
CA ALA A 27 -8.79 10.19 -1.63
C ALA A 27 -8.04 9.64 -2.86
N ASN A 28 -7.09 8.72 -2.68
CA ASN A 28 -6.17 8.31 -3.75
C ASN A 28 -5.85 6.81 -3.74
N TRP A 29 -6.70 5.99 -3.11
CA TRP A 29 -6.48 4.56 -2.95
C TRP A 29 -6.18 3.87 -4.28
N GLU A 30 -6.88 4.26 -5.35
CA GLU A 30 -6.69 3.71 -6.69
C GLU A 30 -5.25 3.89 -7.20
N GLU A 31 -4.64 5.03 -6.92
CA GLU A 31 -3.26 5.37 -7.31
C GLU A 31 -2.18 4.80 -6.38
N VAL A 32 -2.54 4.34 -5.17
CA VAL A 32 -1.59 3.82 -4.19
C VAL A 32 -1.05 2.45 -4.62
N LYS A 33 0.24 2.40 -4.96
CA LYS A 33 0.99 1.19 -5.38
C LYS A 33 1.94 0.64 -4.31
N TYR A 34 2.14 1.35 -3.20
CA TYR A 34 3.17 1.05 -2.20
C TYR A 34 2.60 1.04 -0.78
N CYS A 35 3.03 0.07 0.04
CA CYS A 35 2.56 -0.06 1.41
C CYS A 35 3.09 1.02 2.36
N SER A 36 4.18 1.71 2.00
CA SER A 36 4.82 2.73 2.84
C SER A 36 5.59 3.77 2.00
N HIS A 37 5.89 4.91 2.63
CA HIS A 37 6.73 5.94 2.00
C HIS A 37 8.14 5.42 1.71
N ALA A 38 8.68 4.54 2.58
CA ALA A 38 9.96 3.88 2.35
C ALA A 38 9.92 3.02 1.07
N CYS A 39 8.85 2.26 0.82
CA CYS A 39 8.72 1.49 -0.42
C CYS A 39 8.61 2.39 -1.65
N ARG A 40 7.82 3.48 -1.55
CA ARG A 40 7.73 4.50 -2.61
C ARG A 40 9.10 5.10 -2.94
N SER A 41 9.88 5.45 -1.92
CA SER A 41 11.23 6.01 -2.08
C SER A 41 12.25 4.99 -2.61
N LYS A 42 12.15 3.71 -2.18
CA LYS A 42 13.00 2.62 -2.69
C LYS A 42 12.78 2.37 -4.18
N ASN A 43 11.55 2.46 -4.69
CA ASN A 43 11.33 2.35 -6.13
C ASN A 43 11.95 3.52 -6.92
N ASN A 44 12.02 4.71 -6.32
CA ASN A 44 12.69 5.87 -6.93
C ASN A 44 14.23 5.76 -6.88
N ARG A 45 14.77 4.86 -6.04
CA ARG A 45 16.20 4.56 -5.94
C ARG A 45 16.64 3.35 -6.78
N LYS A 46 15.91 2.99 -7.84
CA LYS A 46 16.43 2.09 -8.89
C LYS A 46 17.47 2.79 -9.77
N ARG A 47 18.51 3.35 -9.14
CA ARG A 47 19.75 3.73 -9.79
C ARG A 47 20.87 2.97 -9.08
N LEU A 48 21.34 1.94 -9.80
CA LEU A 48 22.62 1.24 -9.66
C LEU A 48 22.74 0.27 -8.48
#